data_AF-A0A7X8J564-F1
#
_entry.id   AF-A0A7X8J564-F1
#
_cell.length_a   1.000
_cell.length_b   1.000
_cell.length_c   1.000
_cell.angle_alpha   90.00
_cell.angle_beta   90.00
_cell.angle_gamma   90.00
#
_symmetry.space_group_name_H-M   'P 1'
#
loop_
_entity.id
_entity.type
_entity.pdbx_description
1 polymer ?
#
loop_
_entity_poly.entity_id
_entity_poly.type
_entity_poly.pdbx_seq_one_letter_code
_entity_poly.pdbx_strand_id
1 'polypeptide(L)'
;MQILIPVLYCLLFLYSIYALPAFKKSGLPFWGLSSLFLIKIVASIAMYYIYTVYYPIRNEADMFKYFDDSQHIFAAFKDSVLHFLRFITGIDIHNVELQQYFDQMNFWDRKFTYGIGNDNRTIIRINAIFMLFSGGNIWVHNIFASYIAFVSYFMIYRVFVSYAPHLRTFLIISIFLIPSSVFWTSSILKETIVVFGLALFFHGFHALHTKKISWKSLLILCLGIFFLISIKLYVLVALIPAALAYVLANKFPQKRIIYSYILVYVAVILVVIINQIGDIYPVLKTFANKRNDFITDTIRQTNAQSYIPIGYIKSNLLDFIKETPHALYRALFLPWIWNVQSFIQYIPAFEKLLMIILFITSLFFRKKQTREIKNLMWFSGTFTFGVCWIVGMTTPVVGAIVRYTVPILPFLYTIFVFSIDWEQILRKLNYGRNTI
;
A
#
# COMPACT_ATOMS: atom_id res chain seq x y z
N MET A 1 7.50 29.51 14.13
CA MET A 1 8.17 28.20 13.96
C MET A 1 7.29 27.14 13.29
N GLN A 2 5.98 27.06 13.61
CA GLN A 2 5.09 25.99 13.13
C GLN A 2 4.99 25.84 11.60
N ILE A 3 5.14 26.92 10.81
CA ILE A 3 5.10 26.86 9.33
C ILE A 3 6.51 26.89 8.73
N LEU A 4 7.42 27.65 9.33
CA LEU A 4 8.79 27.82 8.81
C LEU A 4 9.54 26.49 8.70
N ILE A 5 9.51 25.65 9.74
CA ILE A 5 10.22 24.36 9.75
C ILE A 5 9.69 23.42 8.64
N PRO A 6 8.37 23.21 8.49
CA PRO A 6 7.82 22.50 7.34
C PRO A 6 8.31 23.03 5.98
N VAL A 7 8.27 24.35 5.76
CA VAL A 7 8.72 24.96 4.51
C VAL A 7 10.20 24.66 4.23
N LEU A 8 11.07 24.74 5.25
CA LEU A 8 12.49 24.40 5.10
C LEU A 8 12.69 22.93 4.69
N TYR A 9 11.94 21.99 5.29
CA TYR A 9 11.99 20.58 4.88
C TYR A 9 11.43 20.35 3.47
N CYS A 10 10.39 21.08 3.07
CA CYS A 10 9.88 21.04 1.70
C CYS A 10 10.96 21.48 0.71
N LEU A 11 11.66 22.59 0.98
CA LEU A 11 12.76 23.09 0.15
C LEU A 11 13.93 22.10 0.13
N LEU A 12 14.27 21.49 1.26
CA LEU A 12 15.31 20.45 1.34
C LEU A 12 14.98 19.25 0.44
N PHE A 13 13.72 18.79 0.45
CA PHE A 13 13.29 17.68 -0.40
C PHE A 13 13.15 18.06 -1.88
N LEU A 14 12.77 19.30 -2.20
CA LEU A 14 12.87 19.79 -3.58
C LEU A 14 14.32 19.85 -4.05
N TYR A 15 15.23 20.29 -3.19
CA TYR A 15 16.67 20.27 -3.48
C TYR A 15 17.19 18.84 -3.67
N SER A 16 16.75 17.86 -2.86
CA SER A 16 17.14 16.47 -3.06
C SER A 16 16.63 15.90 -4.39
N ILE A 17 15.41 16.26 -4.82
CA ILE A 17 14.86 15.91 -6.14
C ILE A 17 15.71 16.52 -7.26
N TYR A 18 16.13 17.78 -7.09
CA TYR A 18 17.01 18.44 -8.05
C TYR A 18 18.41 17.80 -8.09
N ALA A 19 19.03 17.55 -6.94
CA ALA A 19 20.45 17.27 -6.81
C ALA A 19 20.81 15.77 -6.99
N LEU A 20 19.98 14.85 -6.50
CA LEU A 20 20.37 13.44 -6.40
C LEU A 20 20.43 12.75 -7.78
N PRO A 21 21.48 11.95 -8.06
CA PRO A 21 21.65 11.26 -9.35
C PRO A 21 20.49 10.32 -9.70
N ALA A 22 19.82 9.76 -8.70
CA ALA A 22 18.67 8.86 -8.90
C ALA A 22 17.54 9.55 -9.67
N PHE A 23 17.30 10.83 -9.42
CA PHE A 23 16.27 11.64 -10.09
C PHE A 23 16.79 12.24 -11.39
N LYS A 24 18.00 12.82 -11.39
CA LYS A 24 18.62 13.41 -12.60
C LYS A 24 18.71 12.42 -13.77
N LYS A 25 19.09 11.17 -13.48
CA LYS A 25 19.26 10.11 -14.50
C LYS A 25 17.96 9.36 -14.83
N SER A 26 16.81 9.83 -14.35
CA SER A 26 15.52 9.18 -14.59
C SER A 26 14.91 9.47 -15.96
N GLY A 27 15.44 10.48 -16.66
CA GLY A 27 14.87 11.00 -17.90
C GLY A 27 13.64 11.88 -17.69
N LEU A 28 13.20 12.12 -16.45
CA LEU A 28 12.11 13.04 -16.12
C LEU A 28 12.68 14.43 -15.78
N PRO A 29 12.06 15.51 -16.28
CA PRO A 29 12.50 16.85 -15.95
C PRO A 29 12.18 17.18 -14.49
N PHE A 30 13.00 18.06 -13.89
CA PHE A 30 12.86 18.49 -12.50
C PHE A 30 11.45 19.01 -12.18
N TRP A 31 10.86 19.81 -13.08
CA TRP A 31 9.50 20.34 -12.89
C TRP A 31 8.47 19.21 -12.76
N GLY A 32 8.57 18.16 -13.57
CA GLY A 32 7.65 17.03 -13.53
C GLY A 32 7.75 16.26 -12.22
N LEU A 33 8.98 15.97 -11.76
CA LEU A 33 9.20 15.30 -10.48
C LEU A 33 8.76 16.15 -9.29
N SER A 34 9.03 17.45 -9.33
CA SER A 34 8.63 18.39 -8.29
C SER A 34 7.11 18.52 -8.21
N SER A 35 6.41 18.60 -9.34
CA SER A 35 4.95 18.62 -9.38
C SER A 35 4.34 17.35 -8.76
N LEU A 36 4.89 16.17 -9.07
CA LEU A 36 4.42 14.92 -8.46
C LEU A 36 4.60 14.88 -6.95
N PHE A 37 5.70 15.45 -6.42
CA PHE A 37 5.91 15.60 -4.98
C PHE A 37 4.97 16.64 -4.36
N LEU A 38 4.81 17.81 -4.99
CA LEU A 38 3.94 18.88 -4.49
C LEU A 38 2.46 18.46 -4.46
N ILE A 39 2.00 17.66 -5.43
CA ILE A 39 0.66 17.05 -5.41
C ILE A 39 0.44 16.23 -4.13
N LYS A 40 1.48 15.50 -3.65
CA LYS A 40 1.39 14.76 -2.39
C LYS A 40 1.26 15.70 -1.19
N ILE A 41 2.01 16.81 -1.16
CA ILE A 41 1.89 17.80 -0.09
C ILE A 41 0.47 18.39 -0.05
N VAL A 42 -0.08 18.77 -1.20
CA VAL A 42 -1.47 19.27 -1.31
C VAL A 42 -2.46 18.22 -0.81
N ALA A 43 -2.29 16.96 -1.21
CA ALA A 43 -3.14 15.87 -0.74
C ALA A 43 -3.02 15.62 0.77
N SER A 44 -1.83 15.81 1.35
CA SER A 44 -1.62 15.72 2.79
C SER A 44 -2.33 16.83 3.56
N ILE A 45 -2.31 18.07 3.04
CA ILE A 45 -3.06 19.20 3.59
C ILE A 45 -4.56 18.93 3.53
N ALA A 46 -5.06 18.44 2.38
CA ALA A 46 -6.46 18.07 2.22
C ALA A 46 -6.87 16.95 3.21
N MET A 47 -5.99 15.98 3.43
CA MET A 47 -6.24 14.90 4.39
C MET A 47 -6.28 15.41 5.83
N TYR A 48 -5.37 16.30 6.21
CA TYR A 48 -5.41 16.95 7.51
C TYR A 48 -6.75 17.67 7.71
N TYR A 49 -7.18 18.47 6.73
CA TYR A 49 -8.46 19.17 6.77
C TYR A 49 -9.66 18.23 6.93
N ILE A 50 -9.67 17.11 6.19
CA ILE A 50 -10.73 16.10 6.30
C ILE A 50 -10.78 15.50 7.71
N TYR A 51 -9.63 15.17 8.31
CA TYR A 51 -9.59 14.63 9.66
C TYR A 51 -9.80 15.67 10.76
N THR A 52 -9.72 16.97 10.48
CA THR A 52 -10.07 18.00 11.47
C THR A 52 -11.52 18.47 11.37
N VAL A 53 -12.06 18.56 10.15
CA VAL A 53 -13.38 19.18 9.91
C VAL A 53 -14.47 18.13 9.70
N TYR A 54 -14.20 17.08 8.91
CA TYR A 54 -15.22 16.07 8.57
C TYR A 54 -15.25 14.91 9.56
N TYR A 55 -14.09 14.53 10.11
CA TYR A 55 -13.96 13.51 11.16
C TYR A 55 -13.35 14.11 12.43
N PRO A 56 -14.06 15.01 13.13
CA PRO A 56 -13.48 15.87 14.17
C PRO A 56 -13.00 15.11 15.42
N ILE A 57 -13.39 13.85 15.60
CA ILE A 57 -12.95 13.03 16.73
C ILE A 57 -11.49 12.62 16.50
N ARG A 58 -10.57 13.42 17.06
CA ARG A 58 -9.11 13.27 16.91
C ARG A 58 -8.60 11.86 17.23
N ASN A 59 -9.11 11.25 18.30
CA ASN A 59 -8.69 9.91 18.75
C ASN A 59 -9.14 8.77 17.81
N GLU A 60 -10.11 9.02 16.92
CA GLU A 60 -10.53 8.04 15.92
C GLU A 60 -9.72 8.15 14.62
N ALA A 61 -9.16 9.33 14.34
CA ALA A 61 -8.34 9.58 13.16
C ALA A 61 -6.94 8.98 13.30
N ASP A 62 -6.63 7.99 12.47
CA ASP A 62 -5.33 7.29 12.47
C ASP A 62 -4.12 8.24 12.41
N MET A 63 -4.22 9.35 11.65
CA MET A 63 -3.13 10.33 11.55
C MET A 63 -2.79 10.95 12.91
N PHE A 64 -3.80 11.29 13.71
CA PHE A 64 -3.59 11.99 14.98
C PHE A 64 -3.31 11.02 16.10
N LYS A 65 -4.07 9.93 16.24
CA LYS A 65 -3.93 9.05 17.40
C LYS A 65 -2.53 8.42 17.54
N TYR A 66 -1.93 8.00 16.42
CA TYR A 66 -0.57 7.44 16.44
C TYR A 66 0.50 8.52 16.62
N PHE A 67 0.22 9.73 16.16
CA PHE A 67 1.08 10.87 16.37
C PHE A 67 1.06 11.31 17.84
N ASP A 68 -0.12 11.38 18.45
CA ASP A 68 -0.29 11.79 19.85
C ASP A 68 0.39 10.78 20.80
N ASP A 69 0.17 9.47 20.62
CA ASP A 69 0.89 8.44 21.40
C ASP A 69 2.43 8.56 21.25
N SER A 70 2.91 8.95 20.07
CA SER A 70 4.34 9.12 19.84
C SER A 70 4.94 10.35 20.52
N GLN A 71 4.12 11.34 20.89
CA GLN A 71 4.57 12.49 21.68
C GLN A 71 5.02 12.05 23.08
N HIS A 72 4.35 11.07 23.67
CA HIS A 72 4.75 10.52 24.97
C HIS A 72 6.09 9.78 24.90
N ILE A 73 6.36 9.05 23.81
CA ILE A 73 7.69 8.47 23.57
C ILE A 73 8.74 9.57 23.39
N PHE A 74 8.43 10.62 22.64
CA PHE A 74 9.36 11.73 22.45
C PHE A 74 9.59 12.53 23.74
N ALA A 75 8.61 12.63 24.63
CA ALA A 75 8.81 13.18 25.97
C ALA A 75 9.84 12.35 26.75
N ALA A 76 9.76 11.02 26.68
CA ALA A 76 10.74 10.14 27.31
C ALA A 76 12.18 10.39 26.82
N PHE A 77 12.39 10.86 25.58
CA PHE A 77 13.72 11.24 25.10
C PHE A 77 14.31 12.43 25.86
N LYS A 78 13.47 13.38 26.28
CA LYS A 78 13.91 14.55 27.06
C LYS A 78 14.28 14.16 28.49
N ASP A 79 13.58 13.17 29.04
CA ASP A 79 13.82 12.69 30.40
C ASP A 79 15.01 11.73 30.45
N SER A 80 15.08 10.78 29.51
CA SER A 80 16.14 9.78 29.40
C SER A 80 16.26 9.20 27.99
N VAL A 81 17.43 9.37 27.37
CA VAL A 81 17.75 8.74 26.08
C VAL A 81 17.58 7.21 26.13
N LEU A 82 17.85 6.58 27.29
CA LEU A 82 17.67 5.14 27.46
C LEU A 82 16.19 4.75 27.38
N HIS A 83 15.28 5.51 27.98
CA HIS A 83 13.84 5.26 27.91
C HIS A 83 13.34 5.33 26.47
N PHE A 84 13.76 6.36 25.73
CA PHE A 84 13.46 6.47 24.31
C PHE A 84 13.98 5.27 23.51
N LEU A 85 15.23 4.85 23.72
CA LEU A 85 15.81 3.70 23.03
C LEU A 85 15.10 2.38 23.36
N ARG A 86 14.65 2.19 24.62
CA ARG A 86 13.80 1.05 25.01
C ARG A 86 12.49 1.05 24.21
N PHE A 87 11.83 2.21 24.07
CA PHE A 87 10.62 2.32 23.24
C PHE A 87 10.87 1.99 21.76
N ILE A 88 11.94 2.52 21.17
CA ILE A 88 12.24 2.33 19.75
C ILE A 88 12.66 0.89 19.44
N THR A 89 13.55 0.30 20.25
CA THR A 89 14.11 -1.04 20.01
C THR A 89 13.21 -2.15 20.54
N GLY A 90 12.44 -1.88 21.60
CA GLY A 90 11.70 -2.89 22.36
C GLY A 90 12.56 -3.67 23.37
N ILE A 91 13.85 -3.34 23.50
CA ILE A 91 14.71 -3.94 24.53
C ILE A 91 14.27 -3.40 25.88
N ASP A 92 14.07 -4.29 26.86
CA ASP A 92 13.63 -3.93 28.22
C ASP A 92 12.35 -3.07 28.26
N ILE A 93 11.40 -3.39 27.35
CA ILE A 93 10.15 -2.63 27.20
C ILE A 93 9.18 -2.78 28.38
N HIS A 94 9.41 -3.76 29.26
CA HIS A 94 8.61 -4.01 30.46
C HIS A 94 9.18 -3.35 31.72
N ASN A 95 10.18 -2.48 31.56
CA ASN A 95 10.77 -1.76 32.67
C ASN A 95 9.72 -0.85 33.35
N VAL A 96 9.63 -0.92 34.68
CA VAL A 96 8.65 -0.17 35.48
C VAL A 96 8.76 1.34 35.28
N GLU A 97 9.97 1.86 35.00
CA GLU A 97 10.19 3.29 34.71
C GLU A 97 9.46 3.78 33.46
N LEU A 98 9.09 2.88 32.55
CA LEU A 98 8.34 3.22 31.33
C LEU A 98 6.83 3.33 31.56
N GLN A 99 6.32 2.84 32.70
CA GLN A 99 4.89 2.77 32.99
C GLN A 99 4.21 4.13 32.90
N GLN A 100 4.87 5.18 33.41
CA GLN A 100 4.39 6.56 33.36
C GLN A 100 4.07 7.08 31.95
N TYR A 101 4.76 6.56 30.92
CA TYR A 101 4.50 6.91 29.53
C TYR A 101 3.41 6.02 28.92
N PHE A 102 3.39 4.73 29.29
CA PHE A 102 2.34 3.81 28.85
C PHE A 102 0.95 4.22 29.31
N ASP A 103 0.83 4.71 30.55
CA ASP A 103 -0.45 5.14 31.12
C ASP A 103 -1.10 6.30 30.35
N GLN A 104 -0.30 7.02 29.54
CA GLN A 104 -0.76 8.14 28.72
C GLN A 104 -1.09 7.71 27.27
N MET A 105 -0.64 6.53 26.85
CA MET A 105 -0.85 6.02 25.48
C MET A 105 -2.14 5.21 25.38
N ASN A 106 -2.94 5.50 24.36
CA ASN A 106 -4.24 4.85 24.18
C ASN A 106 -4.23 3.76 23.10
N PHE A 107 -3.26 3.80 22.18
CA PHE A 107 -3.25 2.98 20.96
C PHE A 107 -1.96 2.18 20.78
N TRP A 108 -1.03 2.22 21.75
CA TRP A 108 0.14 1.36 21.77
C TRP A 108 -0.25 -0.11 21.64
N ASP A 109 -1.30 -0.53 22.35
CA ASP A 109 -1.86 -1.87 22.28
C ASP A 109 -3.13 -1.96 21.44
N ARG A 110 -3.37 -3.15 20.90
CA ARG A 110 -4.59 -3.45 20.13
C ARG A 110 -5.63 -4.07 21.05
N LYS A 111 -6.90 -3.80 20.76
CA LYS A 111 -8.04 -4.47 21.38
C LYS A 111 -8.03 -5.99 21.14
N PHE A 112 -7.62 -6.42 19.94
CA PHE A 112 -7.57 -7.83 19.54
C PHE A 112 -6.15 -8.25 19.15
N THR A 113 -5.71 -9.40 19.65
CA THR A 113 -4.39 -9.97 19.36
C THR A 113 -4.53 -11.41 18.86
N TYR A 114 -3.83 -11.73 17.76
CA TYR A 114 -3.86 -13.06 17.14
C TYR A 114 -2.48 -13.72 17.10
N GLY A 115 -1.58 -13.39 18.04
CA GLY A 115 -0.19 -13.87 18.02
C GLY A 115 0.67 -13.31 16.88
N ILE A 116 0.21 -12.25 16.21
CA ILE A 116 0.91 -11.54 15.13
C ILE A 116 1.33 -10.17 15.64
N GLY A 117 2.46 -9.65 15.12
CA GLY A 117 3.00 -8.33 15.48
C GLY A 117 1.98 -7.18 15.46
N ASN A 118 2.18 -6.22 16.37
CA ASN A 118 1.34 -5.04 16.53
C ASN A 118 1.86 -3.86 15.67
N ASP A 119 1.15 -3.60 14.59
CA ASP A 119 1.44 -2.54 13.61
C ASP A 119 1.21 -1.12 14.15
N ASN A 120 0.42 -0.94 15.22
CA ASN A 120 0.27 0.36 15.89
C ASN A 120 1.62 0.79 16.47
N ARG A 121 2.30 -0.12 17.19
CA ARG A 121 3.60 0.17 17.81
C ARG A 121 4.63 0.61 16.78
N THR A 122 4.64 0.00 15.60
CA THR A 122 5.57 0.37 14.53
C THR A 122 5.32 1.80 14.01
N ILE A 123 4.07 2.17 13.72
CA ILE A 123 3.78 3.54 13.23
C ILE A 123 3.99 4.60 14.32
N ILE A 124 3.71 4.27 15.59
CA ILE A 124 4.01 5.14 16.74
C ILE A 124 5.52 5.36 16.87
N ARG A 125 6.33 4.29 16.80
CA ARG A 125 7.81 4.38 16.82
C ARG A 125 8.36 5.22 15.66
N ILE A 126 7.84 5.04 14.45
CA ILE A 126 8.27 5.83 13.28
C ILE A 126 7.98 7.32 13.51
N ASN A 127 6.79 7.65 14.02
CA ASN A 127 6.47 9.04 14.37
C ASN A 127 7.42 9.56 15.46
N ALA A 128 7.69 8.79 16.53
CA ALA A 128 8.60 9.20 17.59
C ALA A 128 10.03 9.50 17.07
N ILE A 129 10.53 8.71 16.11
CA ILE A 129 11.80 8.99 15.43
C ILE A 129 11.72 10.29 14.63
N PHE A 130 10.62 10.54 13.92
CA PHE A 130 10.43 11.79 13.17
C PHE A 130 10.31 13.01 14.09
N MET A 131 9.87 12.83 15.34
CA MET A 131 9.82 13.91 16.32
C MET A 131 11.18 14.49 16.69
N LEU A 132 12.25 13.70 16.60
CA LEU A 132 13.62 14.19 16.79
C LEU A 132 13.98 15.31 15.80
N PHE A 133 13.37 15.30 14.61
CA PHE A 133 13.58 16.30 13.56
C PHE A 133 12.47 17.36 13.53
N SER A 134 11.23 16.97 13.86
CA SER A 134 10.08 17.87 13.78
C SER A 134 9.84 18.70 15.03
N GLY A 135 10.40 18.30 16.18
CA GLY A 135 10.08 18.86 17.49
C GLY A 135 8.60 18.67 17.89
N GLY A 136 7.93 17.65 17.35
CA GLY A 136 6.49 17.43 17.55
C GLY A 136 5.59 18.26 16.61
N ASN A 137 6.11 18.74 15.47
CA ASN A 137 5.31 19.43 14.46
C ASN A 137 4.74 18.45 13.42
N ILE A 138 3.42 18.24 13.45
CA ILE A 138 2.72 17.31 12.55
C ILE A 138 2.88 17.65 11.06
N TRP A 139 3.02 18.93 10.69
CA TRP A 139 3.21 19.33 9.30
C TRP A 139 4.54 18.84 8.73
N VAL A 140 5.58 18.76 9.57
CA VAL A 140 6.86 18.16 9.17
C VAL A 140 6.68 16.67 8.89
N HIS A 141 5.94 15.94 9.73
CA HIS A 141 5.66 14.51 9.53
C HIS A 141 4.92 14.27 8.21
N ASN A 142 3.95 15.13 7.90
CA ASN A 142 3.20 15.10 6.65
C ASN A 142 4.09 15.35 5.42
N ILE A 143 5.04 16.29 5.50
CA ILE A 143 6.01 16.53 4.41
C ILE A 143 6.96 15.33 4.24
N PHE A 144 7.46 14.75 5.33
CA PHE A 144 8.26 13.53 5.29
C PHE A 144 7.49 12.37 4.67
N ALA A 145 6.23 12.17 5.10
CA ALA A 145 5.36 11.13 4.54
C ALA A 145 5.10 11.33 3.05
N SER A 146 4.79 12.56 2.62
CA SER A 146 4.63 12.93 1.21
C SER A 146 5.89 12.63 0.39
N TYR A 147 7.07 12.91 0.94
CA TYR A 147 8.35 12.64 0.28
C TYR A 147 8.62 11.12 0.20
N ILE A 148 8.40 10.38 1.29
CA ILE A 148 8.52 8.91 1.32
C ILE A 148 7.59 8.28 0.28
N ALA A 149 6.34 8.73 0.21
CA ALA A 149 5.38 8.26 -0.78
C ALA A 149 5.88 8.55 -2.21
N PHE A 150 6.29 9.79 -2.49
CA PHE A 150 6.86 10.16 -3.79
C PHE A 150 8.04 9.25 -4.19
N VAL A 151 9.00 9.04 -3.28
CA VAL A 151 10.15 8.14 -3.52
C VAL A 151 9.68 6.72 -3.79
N SER A 152 8.68 6.23 -3.05
CA SER A 152 8.12 4.88 -3.22
C SER A 152 7.54 4.68 -4.62
N TYR A 153 6.67 5.59 -5.05
CA TYR A 153 6.09 5.55 -6.39
C TYR A 153 7.15 5.73 -7.48
N PHE A 154 8.17 6.55 -7.24
CA PHE A 154 9.29 6.70 -8.16
C PHE A 154 10.11 5.41 -8.31
N MET A 155 10.37 4.68 -7.23
CA MET A 155 11.05 3.39 -7.27
C MET A 155 10.25 2.34 -8.06
N ILE A 156 8.92 2.29 -7.86
CA ILE A 156 8.01 1.42 -8.61
C ILE A 156 8.00 1.80 -10.09
N TYR A 157 7.84 3.09 -10.40
CA TYR A 157 7.87 3.63 -11.76
C TYR A 157 9.17 3.28 -12.49
N ARG A 158 10.32 3.40 -11.83
CA ARG A 158 11.62 3.07 -12.43
C ARG A 158 11.72 1.60 -12.87
N VAL A 159 11.07 0.69 -12.16
CA VAL A 159 11.01 -0.72 -12.56
C VAL A 159 10.09 -0.88 -13.77
N PHE A 160 8.89 -0.32 -13.76
CA PHE A 160 7.96 -0.48 -14.89
C PHE A 160 8.45 0.19 -16.19
N VAL A 161 9.01 1.40 -16.09
CA VAL A 161 9.47 2.15 -17.27
C VAL A 161 10.68 1.52 -17.94
N SER A 162 11.50 0.72 -17.22
CA SER A 162 12.62 0.02 -17.85
C SER A 162 12.18 -1.06 -18.82
N TYR A 163 10.96 -1.61 -18.70
CA TYR A 163 10.40 -2.57 -19.65
C TYR A 163 9.71 -1.90 -20.85
N ALA A 164 9.15 -0.70 -20.68
CA ALA A 164 8.47 0.02 -21.76
C ALA A 164 8.71 1.54 -21.68
N PRO A 165 9.90 2.03 -22.07
CA PRO A 165 10.23 3.46 -21.98
C PRO A 165 9.29 4.38 -22.79
N HIS A 166 8.74 3.87 -23.90
CA HIS A 166 7.79 4.58 -24.75
C HIS A 166 6.43 4.86 -24.07
N LEU A 167 6.08 4.14 -23.00
CA LEU A 167 4.84 4.33 -22.23
C LEU A 167 5.03 5.22 -21.00
N ARG A 168 6.15 5.94 -20.91
CA ARG A 168 6.52 6.82 -19.79
C ARG A 168 5.36 7.63 -19.23
N THR A 169 4.63 8.37 -20.07
CA THR A 169 3.56 9.25 -19.63
C THR A 169 2.40 8.47 -19.01
N PHE A 170 1.97 7.38 -19.66
CA PHE A 170 0.91 6.51 -19.12
C PHE A 170 1.32 5.86 -17.80
N LEU A 171 2.60 5.46 -17.66
CA LEU A 171 3.14 4.92 -16.43
C LEU A 171 3.21 5.95 -15.30
N ILE A 172 3.50 7.22 -15.59
CA ILE A 172 3.45 8.28 -14.58
C ILE A 172 2.01 8.43 -14.06
N ILE A 173 1.03 8.50 -14.98
CA ILE A 173 -0.37 8.65 -14.63
C ILE A 173 -0.86 7.45 -13.80
N SER A 174 -0.57 6.23 -14.24
CA SER A 174 -1.02 5.00 -13.58
C SER A 174 -0.32 4.69 -12.26
N ILE A 175 0.83 5.29 -11.97
CA ILE A 175 1.58 5.00 -10.74
C ILE A 175 1.44 6.13 -9.73
N PHE A 176 1.53 7.39 -10.17
CA PHE A 176 1.54 8.53 -9.25
C PHE A 176 0.18 9.21 -9.09
N LEU A 177 -0.65 9.24 -10.11
CA LEU A 177 -1.82 10.13 -10.20
C LEU A 177 -3.16 9.42 -9.97
N ILE A 178 -3.13 8.17 -9.48
CA ILE A 178 -4.36 7.50 -9.04
C ILE A 178 -4.88 8.20 -7.78
N PRO A 179 -6.13 8.69 -7.75
CA PRO A 179 -6.63 9.53 -6.66
C PRO A 179 -6.48 8.90 -5.27
N SER A 180 -6.83 7.63 -5.09
CA SER A 180 -6.69 6.95 -3.78
C SER A 180 -5.22 6.80 -3.38
N SER A 181 -4.34 6.55 -4.34
CA SER A 181 -2.88 6.51 -4.09
C SER A 181 -2.34 7.88 -3.70
N VAL A 182 -2.77 8.95 -4.37
CA VAL A 182 -2.43 10.33 -4.01
C VAL A 182 -2.92 10.63 -2.59
N PHE A 183 -4.17 10.35 -2.28
CA PHE A 183 -4.77 10.74 -1.02
C PHE A 183 -4.23 9.96 0.20
N TRP A 184 -4.28 8.62 0.15
CA TRP A 184 -4.05 7.78 1.34
C TRP A 184 -2.58 7.54 1.69
N THR A 185 -1.63 7.92 0.82
CA THR A 185 -0.19 7.78 1.09
C THR A 185 0.52 9.10 1.39
N SER A 186 -0.19 10.23 1.32
CA SER A 186 0.48 11.54 1.42
C SER A 186 0.76 11.99 2.85
N SER A 187 0.13 11.38 3.83
CA SER A 187 0.28 11.71 5.26
C SER A 187 0.89 10.54 6.02
N ILE A 188 1.22 10.74 7.30
CA ILE A 188 1.94 9.73 8.12
C ILE A 188 1.04 8.54 8.56
N LEU A 189 0.49 7.85 7.59
CA LEU A 189 -0.37 6.68 7.76
C LEU A 189 0.41 5.39 7.52
N LYS A 190 -0.17 4.29 7.99
CA LYS A 190 0.32 2.93 7.74
C LYS A 190 0.44 2.63 6.25
N GLU A 191 -0.51 3.12 5.44
CA GLU A 191 -0.50 2.95 3.97
C GLU A 191 0.78 3.50 3.33
N THR A 192 1.29 4.64 3.79
CA THR A 192 2.54 5.26 3.32
C THR A 192 3.73 4.34 3.54
N ILE A 193 3.85 3.77 4.73
CA ILE A 193 4.95 2.87 5.09
C ILE A 193 4.84 1.53 4.34
N VAL A 194 3.62 1.04 4.11
CA VAL A 194 3.39 -0.19 3.35
C VAL A 194 3.77 -0.02 1.89
N VAL A 195 3.41 1.11 1.27
CA VAL A 195 3.82 1.42 -0.11
C VAL A 195 5.33 1.60 -0.20
N PHE A 196 5.97 2.17 0.82
CA PHE A 196 7.43 2.23 0.90
C PHE A 196 8.08 0.84 1.00
N GLY A 197 7.59 -0.02 1.89
CA GLY A 197 8.05 -1.42 1.99
C GLY A 197 7.86 -2.20 0.68
N LEU A 198 6.72 -2.01 0.02
CA LEU A 198 6.42 -2.61 -1.28
C LEU A 198 7.35 -2.10 -2.39
N ALA A 199 7.63 -0.80 -2.42
CA ALA A 199 8.54 -0.19 -3.38
C ALA A 199 9.99 -0.69 -3.19
N LEU A 200 10.46 -0.77 -1.94
CA LEU A 200 11.75 -1.36 -1.59
C LEU A 200 11.82 -2.83 -2.03
N PHE A 201 10.80 -3.63 -1.69
CA PHE A 201 10.73 -5.03 -2.10
C PHE A 201 10.81 -5.15 -3.62
N PHE A 202 9.94 -4.45 -4.35
CA PHE A 202 9.82 -4.59 -5.79
C PHE A 202 11.08 -4.11 -6.52
N HIS A 203 11.68 -3.02 -6.06
CA HIS A 203 12.93 -2.50 -6.61
C HIS A 203 14.12 -3.42 -6.32
N GLY A 204 14.26 -3.90 -5.08
CA GLY A 204 15.31 -4.86 -4.69
C GLY A 204 15.17 -6.19 -5.43
N PHE A 205 13.95 -6.72 -5.51
CA PHE A 205 13.61 -7.95 -6.23
C PHE A 205 13.95 -7.84 -7.72
N HIS A 206 13.54 -6.75 -8.38
CA HIS A 206 13.87 -6.52 -9.79
C HIS A 206 15.39 -6.38 -10.00
N ALA A 207 16.10 -5.68 -9.11
CA ALA A 207 17.54 -5.50 -9.20
C ALA A 207 18.30 -6.83 -9.04
N LEU A 208 17.88 -7.71 -8.14
CA LEU A 208 18.45 -9.06 -7.98
C LEU A 208 18.19 -9.95 -9.20
N HIS A 209 17.07 -9.74 -9.88
CA HIS A 209 16.70 -10.55 -11.03
C HIS A 209 17.40 -10.11 -12.33
N THR A 210 17.58 -8.80 -12.54
CA THR A 210 18.08 -8.25 -13.81
C THR A 210 19.56 -7.87 -13.79
N LYS A 211 20.15 -7.68 -12.61
CA LYS A 211 21.56 -7.31 -12.45
C LYS A 211 22.29 -8.42 -11.68
N LYS A 212 23.63 -8.35 -11.66
CA LYS A 212 24.42 -9.19 -10.76
C LYS A 212 23.97 -8.96 -9.31
N ILE A 213 23.82 -10.04 -8.55
CA ILE A 213 23.45 -10.00 -7.13
C ILE A 213 24.45 -9.08 -6.41
N SER A 214 23.92 -8.10 -5.67
CA SER A 214 24.72 -7.15 -4.89
C SER A 214 24.17 -7.06 -3.48
N TRP A 215 25.04 -6.82 -2.49
CA TRP A 215 24.64 -6.65 -1.09
C TRP A 215 23.63 -5.50 -0.93
N LYS A 216 23.75 -4.44 -1.75
CA LYS A 216 22.82 -3.31 -1.77
C LYS A 216 21.42 -3.75 -2.18
N SER A 217 21.30 -4.56 -3.23
CA SER A 217 20.01 -5.08 -3.69
C SER A 217 19.36 -6.00 -2.65
N LEU A 218 20.17 -6.83 -1.97
CA LEU A 218 19.70 -7.71 -0.89
C LEU A 218 19.23 -6.90 0.32
N LEU A 219 20.00 -5.90 0.75
CA LEU A 219 19.63 -5.01 1.85
C LEU A 219 18.31 -4.29 1.56
N ILE A 220 18.15 -3.74 0.36
CA ILE A 220 16.91 -3.07 -0.07
C ILE A 220 15.72 -4.03 -0.02
N LEU A 221 15.89 -5.27 -0.52
CA LEU A 221 14.85 -6.29 -0.46
C LEU A 221 14.49 -6.65 1.00
N CYS A 222 15.50 -6.89 1.85
CA CYS A 222 15.31 -7.22 3.26
C CYS A 222 14.60 -6.09 4.02
N LEU A 223 14.94 -4.83 3.76
CA LEU A 223 14.24 -3.68 4.32
C LEU A 223 12.78 -3.62 3.87
N GLY A 224 12.50 -3.91 2.59
CA GLY A 224 11.13 -4.02 2.09
C GLY A 224 10.32 -5.09 2.81
N ILE A 225 10.91 -6.28 2.98
CA ILE A 225 10.30 -7.39 3.74
C ILE A 225 10.05 -6.97 5.20
N PHE A 226 11.02 -6.35 5.85
CA PHE A 226 10.91 -5.87 7.23
C PHE A 226 9.71 -4.93 7.41
N PHE A 227 9.60 -3.86 6.61
CA PHE A 227 8.48 -2.92 6.72
C PHE A 227 7.12 -3.58 6.44
N LEU A 228 7.05 -4.49 5.47
CA LEU A 228 5.81 -5.20 5.17
C LEU A 228 5.39 -6.14 6.32
N ILE A 229 6.33 -6.86 6.93
CA ILE A 229 6.04 -7.71 8.11
C ILE A 229 5.56 -6.86 9.28
N SER A 230 6.23 -5.74 9.56
CA SER A 230 5.93 -4.91 10.72
C SER A 230 4.58 -4.17 10.63
N ILE A 231 4.13 -3.80 9.43
CA ILE A 231 2.90 -3.03 9.25
C ILE A 231 1.74 -3.87 8.70
N LYS A 232 1.89 -4.49 7.53
CA LYS A 232 0.81 -5.26 6.87
C LYS A 232 1.33 -6.55 6.25
N LEU A 233 1.56 -7.54 7.11
CA LEU A 233 2.02 -8.88 6.73
C LEU A 233 1.21 -9.49 5.58
N TYR A 234 -0.10 -9.23 5.51
CA TYR A 234 -0.96 -9.77 4.46
C TYR A 234 -0.53 -9.35 3.04
N VAL A 235 0.06 -8.15 2.88
CA VAL A 235 0.58 -7.68 1.59
C VAL A 235 1.76 -8.55 1.17
N LEU A 236 2.65 -8.87 2.11
CA LEU A 236 3.77 -9.78 1.86
C LEU A 236 3.30 -11.21 1.56
N VAL A 237 2.29 -11.70 2.29
CA VAL A 237 1.69 -13.03 2.05
C VAL A 237 1.14 -13.15 0.63
N ALA A 238 0.50 -12.10 0.09
CA ALA A 238 0.05 -12.08 -1.30
C ALA A 238 1.20 -11.92 -2.32
N LEU A 239 2.26 -11.21 -1.94
CA LEU A 239 3.40 -10.87 -2.80
C LEU A 239 4.36 -12.04 -3.01
N ILE A 240 4.62 -12.86 -1.98
CA ILE A 240 5.59 -13.98 -2.04
C ILE A 240 5.23 -15.00 -3.14
N PRO A 241 4.01 -15.56 -3.21
CA PRO A 241 3.65 -16.52 -4.27
C PRO A 241 3.78 -15.91 -5.67
N ALA A 242 3.39 -14.64 -5.84
CA ALA A 242 3.55 -13.93 -7.11
C ALA A 242 5.04 -13.80 -7.49
N ALA A 243 5.91 -13.42 -6.54
CA ALA A 243 7.35 -13.29 -6.76
C ALA A 243 8.00 -14.65 -7.10
N LEU A 244 7.63 -15.72 -6.40
CA LEU A 244 8.11 -17.07 -6.67
C LEU A 244 7.70 -17.55 -8.07
N ALA A 245 6.44 -17.34 -8.45
CA ALA A 245 5.93 -17.67 -9.78
C ALA A 245 6.65 -16.88 -10.88
N TYR A 246 6.93 -15.59 -10.65
CA TYR A 246 7.69 -14.74 -11.56
C TYR A 246 9.11 -15.28 -11.79
N VAL A 247 9.83 -15.62 -10.71
CA VAL A 247 11.19 -16.20 -10.79
C VAL A 247 11.15 -17.53 -11.54
N LEU A 248 10.19 -18.39 -11.21
CA LEU A 248 10.03 -19.70 -11.83
C LEU A 248 9.76 -19.58 -13.35
N ALA A 249 8.90 -18.65 -13.76
CA ALA A 249 8.57 -18.41 -15.17
C ALA A 249 9.76 -17.92 -16.00
N ASN A 250 10.71 -17.23 -15.37
CA ASN A 250 11.96 -16.79 -16.01
C ASN A 250 13.03 -17.90 -16.02
N LYS A 251 13.05 -18.80 -15.03
CA LYS A 251 13.94 -19.98 -15.04
C LYS A 251 13.55 -21.01 -16.13
N PHE A 252 12.27 -21.07 -16.49
CA PHE A 252 11.75 -21.99 -17.51
C PHE A 252 11.18 -21.23 -18.73
N PRO A 253 12.03 -20.54 -19.53
CA PRO A 253 11.57 -19.69 -20.62
C PRO A 253 10.84 -20.46 -21.74
N GLN A 254 11.17 -21.74 -21.91
CA GLN A 254 10.58 -22.64 -22.92
C GLN A 254 9.09 -22.94 -22.65
N LYS A 255 8.65 -22.84 -21.40
CA LYS A 255 7.28 -23.15 -20.98
C LYS A 255 6.40 -21.90 -21.03
N ARG A 256 5.09 -22.07 -21.20
CA ARG A 256 4.15 -20.94 -21.08
C ARG A 256 4.20 -20.40 -19.65
N ILE A 257 4.28 -19.06 -19.51
CA ILE A 257 4.36 -18.35 -18.21
C ILE A 257 3.30 -18.87 -17.23
N ILE A 258 2.07 -19.06 -17.72
CA ILE A 258 0.92 -19.47 -16.91
C ILE A 258 1.14 -20.76 -16.12
N TYR A 259 1.93 -21.71 -16.64
CA TYR A 259 2.19 -22.98 -15.94
C TYR A 259 2.99 -22.78 -14.65
N SER A 260 3.92 -21.84 -14.63
CA SER A 260 4.68 -21.50 -13.41
C SER A 260 3.78 -20.89 -12.34
N TYR A 261 2.83 -20.04 -12.73
CA TYR A 261 1.86 -19.46 -11.80
C TYR A 261 0.88 -20.53 -11.29
N ILE A 262 0.32 -21.36 -12.19
CA ILE A 262 -0.55 -22.47 -11.77
C ILE A 262 0.17 -23.38 -10.78
N LEU A 263 1.41 -23.79 -11.08
CA LEU A 263 2.19 -24.67 -10.20
C LEU A 263 2.35 -24.07 -8.79
N VAL A 264 2.77 -22.80 -8.70
CA VAL A 264 2.99 -22.14 -7.41
C VAL A 264 1.68 -21.97 -6.63
N TYR A 265 0.61 -21.53 -7.28
CA TYR A 265 -0.67 -21.33 -6.58
C TYR A 265 -1.35 -22.66 -6.19
N VAL A 266 -1.22 -23.71 -7.00
CA VAL A 266 -1.63 -25.07 -6.61
C VAL A 266 -0.84 -25.54 -5.39
N ALA A 267 0.48 -25.34 -5.37
CA ALA A 267 1.31 -25.68 -4.21
C ALA A 267 0.88 -24.91 -2.95
N VAL A 268 0.58 -23.61 -3.06
CA VAL A 268 0.07 -22.80 -1.94
C VAL A 268 -1.27 -23.35 -1.43
N ILE A 269 -2.20 -23.69 -2.31
CA ILE A 269 -3.50 -24.27 -1.93
C ILE A 269 -3.30 -25.62 -1.24
N LEU A 270 -2.42 -26.48 -1.76
CA LEU A 270 -2.09 -27.76 -1.14
C LEU A 270 -1.50 -27.58 0.26
N VAL A 271 -0.60 -26.62 0.46
CA VAL A 271 -0.05 -26.29 1.79
C VAL A 271 -1.16 -25.88 2.76
N VAL A 272 -2.12 -25.06 2.32
CA VAL A 272 -3.27 -24.65 3.16
C VAL A 272 -4.16 -25.85 3.51
N ILE A 273 -4.43 -26.74 2.54
CA ILE A 273 -5.22 -27.96 2.76
C ILE A 273 -4.51 -28.90 3.75
N ILE A 274 -3.24 -29.18 3.54
CA ILE A 274 -2.43 -30.04 4.43
C ILE A 274 -2.39 -29.46 5.84
N ASN A 275 -2.18 -28.15 5.96
CA ASN A 275 -2.18 -27.45 7.23
C ASN A 275 -3.54 -27.56 7.96
N GLN A 276 -4.65 -27.49 7.21
CA GLN A 276 -6.00 -27.62 7.77
C GLN A 276 -6.31 -29.06 8.22
N ILE A 277 -5.84 -30.07 7.49
CA ILE A 277 -6.03 -31.49 7.84
C ILE A 277 -5.16 -31.87 9.04
N GLY A 278 -3.91 -31.41 9.08
CA GLY A 278 -2.96 -31.72 10.13
C GLY A 278 -3.03 -30.81 11.37
N ASP A 279 -3.92 -29.82 11.38
CA ASP A 279 -4.06 -28.79 12.43
C ASP A 279 -2.72 -28.17 12.89
N ILE A 280 -1.80 -27.96 11.93
CA ILE A 280 -0.41 -27.54 12.22
C ILE A 280 -0.38 -26.09 12.70
N TYR A 281 -1.06 -25.20 11.97
CA TYR A 281 -1.25 -23.80 12.32
C TYR A 281 -2.70 -23.35 12.06
N PRO A 282 -3.31 -22.52 12.92
CA PRO A 282 -4.72 -22.12 12.80
C PRO A 282 -4.93 -21.01 11.74
N VAL A 283 -4.49 -21.21 10.50
CA VAL A 283 -4.53 -20.19 9.42
C VAL A 283 -5.97 -19.75 9.13
N LEU A 284 -6.86 -20.67 8.76
CA LEU A 284 -8.26 -20.33 8.44
C LEU A 284 -9.00 -19.78 9.66
N LYS A 285 -8.71 -20.32 10.85
CA LYS A 285 -9.28 -19.82 12.11
C LYS A 285 -8.84 -18.38 12.40
N THR A 286 -7.59 -18.04 12.15
CA THR A 286 -7.09 -16.67 12.31
C THR A 286 -7.79 -15.70 11.35
N PHE A 287 -7.99 -16.10 10.09
CA PHE A 287 -8.74 -15.29 9.12
C PHE A 287 -10.22 -15.13 9.51
N ALA A 288 -10.88 -16.22 9.91
CA ALA A 288 -12.27 -16.21 10.34
C ALA A 288 -12.47 -15.33 11.58
N ASN A 289 -11.63 -15.49 12.61
CA ASN A 289 -11.66 -14.67 13.82
C ASN A 289 -11.44 -13.19 13.49
N LYS A 290 -10.41 -12.88 12.70
CA LYS A 290 -10.12 -11.50 12.30
C LYS A 290 -11.29 -10.85 11.57
N ARG A 291 -11.97 -11.58 10.67
CA ARG A 291 -13.18 -11.10 9.99
C ARG A 291 -14.31 -10.87 11.01
N ASN A 292 -14.62 -11.88 11.83
CA ASN A 292 -15.77 -11.85 12.73
C ASN A 292 -15.61 -10.79 13.84
N ASP A 293 -14.40 -10.60 14.35
CA ASP A 293 -14.07 -9.56 15.32
C ASP A 293 -14.19 -8.16 14.69
N PHE A 294 -13.73 -7.99 13.44
CA PHE A 294 -13.87 -6.70 12.74
C PHE A 294 -15.35 -6.37 12.47
N ILE A 295 -16.17 -7.36 12.10
CA ILE A 295 -17.62 -7.18 11.98
C ILE A 295 -18.21 -6.78 13.33
N THR A 296 -17.86 -7.50 14.41
CA THR A 296 -18.36 -7.23 15.76
C THR A 296 -18.00 -5.82 16.23
N ASP A 297 -16.75 -5.39 16.03
CA ASP A 297 -16.27 -4.05 16.36
C ASP A 297 -16.99 -2.96 15.56
N THR A 298 -17.23 -3.23 14.26
CA THR A 298 -17.93 -2.29 13.38
C THR A 298 -19.39 -2.07 13.80
N ILE A 299 -20.11 -3.17 14.11
CA ILE A 299 -21.52 -3.12 14.50
C ILE A 299 -21.68 -2.53 15.91
N ARG A 300 -20.81 -2.88 16.85
CA ARG A 300 -20.99 -2.54 18.27
C ARG A 300 -20.36 -1.22 18.70
N GLN A 301 -19.27 -0.79 18.05
CA GLN A 301 -18.44 0.30 18.58
C GLN A 301 -18.32 1.51 17.66
N THR A 302 -18.27 1.30 16.34
CA THR A 302 -17.94 2.40 15.40
C THR A 302 -19.11 2.92 14.59
N ASN A 303 -20.27 2.24 14.55
CA ASN A 303 -21.43 2.60 13.72
C ASN A 303 -21.00 3.09 12.33
N ALA A 304 -20.04 2.39 11.72
CA ALA A 304 -19.36 2.89 10.53
C ALA A 304 -20.40 3.13 9.43
N GLN A 305 -20.52 4.37 8.97
CA GLN A 305 -21.53 4.77 7.98
C GLN A 305 -21.48 3.89 6.73
N SER A 306 -20.26 3.50 6.31
CA SER A 306 -19.99 2.68 5.13
C SER A 306 -19.83 1.17 5.43
N TYR A 307 -20.58 0.64 6.40
CA TYR A 307 -20.59 -0.78 6.72
C TYR A 307 -21.26 -1.59 5.59
N ILE A 308 -20.66 -2.74 5.27
CA ILE A 308 -21.20 -3.73 4.34
C ILE A 308 -21.67 -4.91 5.20
N PRO A 309 -22.96 -5.27 5.16
CA PRO A 309 -23.47 -6.43 5.87
C PRO A 309 -22.85 -7.70 5.27
N ILE A 310 -21.83 -8.22 5.94
CA ILE A 310 -21.19 -9.49 5.60
C ILE A 310 -21.37 -10.43 6.80
N GLY A 311 -21.79 -11.67 6.53
CA GLY A 311 -22.01 -12.67 7.57
C GLY A 311 -20.70 -13.18 8.17
N TYR A 312 -20.80 -13.83 9.33
CA TYR A 312 -19.69 -14.59 9.89
C TYR A 312 -19.36 -15.81 9.05
N ILE A 313 -18.08 -16.17 9.03
CA ILE A 313 -17.62 -17.39 8.37
C ILE A 313 -17.07 -18.36 9.42
N LYS A 314 -17.19 -19.66 9.16
CA LYS A 314 -16.50 -20.68 9.95
C LYS A 314 -15.11 -20.91 9.39
N SER A 315 -14.26 -21.56 10.16
CA SER A 315 -12.86 -21.83 9.83
C SER A 315 -12.65 -23.02 8.87
N ASN A 316 -13.58 -23.29 7.94
CA ASN A 316 -13.49 -24.42 7.00
C ASN A 316 -13.28 -23.94 5.55
N LEU A 317 -12.64 -24.77 4.72
CA LEU A 317 -12.29 -24.42 3.33
C LEU A 317 -13.52 -24.07 2.46
N LEU A 318 -14.63 -24.77 2.65
CA LEU A 318 -15.83 -24.60 1.81
C LEU A 318 -16.42 -23.19 1.97
N ASP A 319 -16.44 -22.66 3.19
CA ASP A 319 -16.93 -21.29 3.46
C ASP A 319 -16.05 -20.24 2.78
N PHE A 320 -14.72 -20.40 2.82
CA PHE A 320 -13.79 -19.48 2.13
C PHE A 320 -13.94 -19.55 0.60
N ILE A 321 -14.15 -20.74 0.04
CA ILE A 321 -14.37 -20.92 -1.40
C ILE A 321 -15.68 -20.24 -1.83
N LYS A 322 -16.78 -20.47 -1.10
CA LYS A 322 -18.08 -19.84 -1.38
C LYS A 322 -18.02 -18.32 -1.26
N GLU A 323 -17.25 -17.80 -0.31
CA GLU A 323 -17.12 -16.36 -0.06
C GLU A 323 -16.16 -15.66 -1.04
N THR A 324 -15.28 -16.39 -1.70
CA THR A 324 -14.27 -15.86 -2.64
C THR A 324 -14.84 -14.93 -3.73
N PRO A 325 -15.90 -15.29 -4.50
CA PRO A 325 -16.46 -14.39 -5.50
C PRO A 325 -16.97 -13.07 -4.90
N HIS A 326 -17.64 -13.13 -3.74
CA HIS A 326 -18.14 -11.95 -3.04
C HIS A 326 -16.99 -11.08 -2.49
N ALA A 327 -15.94 -11.71 -1.95
CA ALA A 327 -14.76 -11.01 -1.48
C ALA A 327 -14.07 -10.22 -2.60
N LEU A 328 -13.82 -10.87 -3.74
CA LEU A 328 -13.21 -10.22 -4.89
C LEU A 328 -14.09 -9.09 -5.43
N TYR A 329 -15.40 -9.31 -5.51
CA TYR A 329 -16.35 -8.28 -5.92
C TYR A 329 -16.24 -7.04 -5.04
N ARG A 330 -16.27 -7.21 -3.71
CA ARG A 330 -16.18 -6.10 -2.75
C ARG A 330 -14.87 -5.33 -2.91
N ALA A 331 -13.74 -6.02 -3.02
CA ALA A 331 -12.43 -5.36 -3.09
C ALA A 331 -12.17 -4.64 -4.42
N LEU A 332 -12.68 -5.19 -5.53
CA LEU A 332 -12.44 -4.63 -6.86
C LEU A 332 -13.43 -3.52 -7.19
N PHE A 333 -14.72 -3.69 -6.89
CA PHE A 333 -15.77 -2.84 -7.46
C PHE A 333 -16.41 -1.85 -6.47
N LEU A 334 -16.24 -2.02 -5.15
CA LEU A 334 -16.78 -1.05 -4.18
C LEU A 334 -15.80 0.09 -3.90
N PRO A 335 -16.32 1.32 -3.65
CA PRO A 335 -17.72 1.73 -3.73
C PRO A 335 -18.22 1.90 -5.18
N TRP A 336 -19.50 1.59 -5.40
CA TRP A 336 -20.19 2.01 -6.61
C TRP A 336 -20.57 3.48 -6.54
N ILE A 337 -20.54 4.17 -7.67
CA ILE A 337 -20.91 5.59 -7.76
C ILE A 337 -22.36 5.85 -7.31
N TRP A 338 -23.23 4.85 -7.43
CA TRP A 338 -24.64 4.89 -7.02
C TRP A 338 -24.86 4.63 -5.52
N ASN A 339 -23.87 4.06 -4.84
CA ASN A 339 -23.96 3.63 -3.43
C ASN A 339 -23.04 4.45 -2.52
N VAL A 340 -22.65 5.65 -2.98
CA VAL A 340 -21.81 6.57 -2.23
C VAL A 340 -22.63 7.18 -1.08
N GLN A 341 -22.18 6.96 0.15
CA GLN A 341 -22.84 7.48 1.35
C GLN A 341 -22.19 8.75 1.92
N SER A 342 -21.03 9.14 1.41
CA SER A 342 -20.34 10.36 1.81
C SER A 342 -19.60 10.99 0.65
N PHE A 343 -19.44 12.33 0.67
CA PHE A 343 -18.76 13.05 -0.41
C PHE A 343 -17.33 12.51 -0.70
N ILE A 344 -16.63 12.09 0.36
CA ILE A 344 -15.27 11.54 0.28
C ILE A 344 -15.24 10.23 -0.53
N GLN A 345 -16.34 9.47 -0.57
CA GLN A 345 -16.43 8.21 -1.31
C GLN A 345 -16.62 8.39 -2.83
N TYR A 346 -16.93 9.59 -3.34
CA TYR A 346 -17.01 9.81 -4.79
C TYR A 346 -15.67 9.59 -5.50
N ILE A 347 -14.58 10.06 -4.90
CA ILE A 347 -13.23 9.92 -5.47
C ILE A 347 -12.88 8.44 -5.74
N PRO A 348 -12.95 7.53 -4.76
CA PRO A 348 -12.71 6.11 -5.03
C PRO A 348 -13.77 5.48 -5.93
N ALA A 349 -15.02 5.95 -5.93
CA ALA A 349 -16.04 5.43 -6.86
C ALA A 349 -15.73 5.76 -8.33
N PHE A 350 -15.29 6.99 -8.63
CA PHE A 350 -14.82 7.37 -9.97
C PHE A 350 -13.57 6.59 -10.37
N GLU A 351 -12.66 6.32 -9.42
CA GLU A 351 -11.52 5.45 -9.65
C GLU A 351 -11.95 4.03 -10.04
N LYS A 352 -12.97 3.45 -9.40
CA LYS A 352 -13.51 2.13 -9.78
C LYS A 352 -14.16 2.15 -11.17
N LEU A 353 -14.87 3.24 -11.52
CA LEU A 353 -15.43 3.41 -12.86
C LEU A 353 -14.31 3.47 -13.92
N LEU A 354 -13.25 4.24 -13.67
CA LEU A 354 -12.08 4.32 -14.54
C LEU A 354 -11.43 2.95 -14.73
N MET A 355 -11.28 2.17 -13.64
CA MET A 355 -10.77 0.80 -13.70
C MET A 355 -11.62 -0.08 -14.63
N ILE A 356 -12.95 -0.01 -14.55
CA ILE A 356 -13.87 -0.76 -15.43
C ILE A 356 -13.70 -0.32 -16.89
N ILE A 357 -13.64 0.99 -17.16
CA ILE A 357 -13.45 1.53 -18.52
C ILE A 357 -12.11 1.05 -19.10
N LEU A 358 -11.03 1.10 -18.33
CA LEU A 358 -9.72 0.61 -18.76
C LEU A 358 -9.71 -0.90 -18.99
N PHE A 359 -10.41 -1.66 -18.15
CA PHE A 359 -10.58 -3.09 -18.35
C PHE A 359 -11.29 -3.39 -19.69
N ILE A 360 -12.44 -2.75 -19.95
CA ILE A 360 -13.18 -2.92 -21.21
C ILE A 360 -12.31 -2.49 -22.40
N THR A 361 -11.63 -1.35 -22.29
CA THR A 361 -10.72 -0.85 -23.34
C THR A 361 -9.60 -1.85 -23.64
N SER A 362 -9.05 -2.51 -22.62
CA SER A 362 -7.98 -3.51 -22.78
C SER A 362 -8.44 -4.78 -23.53
N LEU A 363 -9.74 -5.08 -23.53
CA LEU A 363 -10.32 -6.17 -24.32
C LEU A 363 -10.42 -5.82 -25.81
N PHE A 364 -10.80 -4.59 -26.13
CA PHE A 364 -11.00 -4.13 -27.52
C PHE A 364 -9.71 -3.67 -28.22
N PHE A 365 -8.78 -3.07 -27.48
CA PHE A 365 -7.53 -2.49 -28.02
C PHE A 365 -6.32 -3.26 -27.52
N ARG A 366 -6.30 -4.57 -27.71
CA ARG A 366 -5.28 -5.44 -27.10
C ARG A 366 -3.91 -5.31 -27.77
N LYS A 367 -2.86 -5.01 -27.01
CA LYS A 367 -1.45 -5.03 -27.45
C LYS A 367 -0.81 -6.41 -27.25
N LYS A 368 -0.07 -6.90 -28.25
CA LYS A 368 0.77 -8.09 -28.11
C LYS A 368 2.07 -7.72 -27.37
N GLN A 369 2.22 -8.25 -26.16
CA GLN A 369 3.38 -7.96 -25.31
C GLN A 369 4.51 -9.00 -25.41
N THR A 370 5.73 -8.56 -25.11
CA THR A 370 6.92 -9.41 -24.96
C THR A 370 6.73 -10.40 -23.80
N ARG A 371 7.55 -11.46 -23.76
CA ARG A 371 7.47 -12.45 -22.67
C ARG A 371 7.73 -11.81 -21.30
N GLU A 372 8.71 -10.92 -21.22
CA GLU A 372 9.09 -10.23 -19.99
C GLU A 372 7.96 -9.36 -19.45
N ILE A 373 7.37 -8.52 -20.31
CA ILE A 373 6.21 -7.69 -19.93
C ILE A 373 5.03 -8.57 -19.51
N LYS A 374 4.76 -9.65 -20.25
CA LYS A 374 3.71 -10.61 -19.85
C LYS A 374 3.97 -11.22 -18.48
N ASN A 375 5.20 -11.62 -18.17
CA ASN A 375 5.52 -12.19 -16.86
C ASN A 375 5.32 -11.14 -15.75
N LEU A 376 5.71 -9.89 -16.01
CA LEU A 376 5.49 -8.79 -15.09
C LEU A 376 4.00 -8.46 -14.89
N MET A 377 3.19 -8.56 -15.94
CA MET A 377 1.72 -8.43 -15.86
C MET A 377 1.09 -9.56 -15.05
N TRP A 378 1.55 -10.81 -15.22
CA TRP A 378 1.09 -11.94 -14.40
C TRP A 378 1.46 -11.75 -12.92
N PHE A 379 2.70 -11.34 -12.63
CA PHE A 379 3.14 -11.00 -11.27
C PHE A 379 2.23 -9.94 -10.65
N SER A 380 2.02 -8.83 -11.37
CA SER A 380 1.17 -7.72 -10.92
C SER A 380 -0.27 -8.17 -10.73
N GLY A 381 -0.79 -8.99 -11.64
CA GLY A 381 -2.16 -9.48 -11.60
C GLY A 381 -2.43 -10.44 -10.45
N THR A 382 -1.56 -11.43 -10.23
CA THR A 382 -1.75 -12.40 -9.14
C THR A 382 -1.45 -11.81 -7.76
N PHE A 383 -0.51 -10.85 -7.68
CA PHE A 383 -0.33 -10.04 -6.47
C PHE A 383 -1.58 -9.21 -6.13
N THR A 384 -2.10 -8.48 -7.13
CA THR A 384 -3.33 -7.68 -7.00
C THR A 384 -4.50 -8.55 -6.56
N PHE A 385 -4.69 -9.69 -7.22
CA PHE A 385 -5.74 -10.65 -6.89
C PHE A 385 -5.61 -11.17 -5.45
N GLY A 386 -4.40 -11.53 -5.01
CA GLY A 386 -4.15 -12.01 -3.65
C GLY A 386 -4.51 -10.97 -2.58
N VAL A 387 -4.14 -9.71 -2.78
CA VAL A 387 -4.52 -8.63 -1.84
C VAL A 387 -6.02 -8.37 -1.88
N CYS A 388 -6.64 -8.30 -3.07
CA CYS A 388 -8.09 -8.13 -3.20
C CYS A 388 -8.86 -9.26 -2.48
N TRP A 389 -8.38 -10.49 -2.61
CA TRP A 389 -8.97 -11.64 -1.91
C TRP A 389 -8.87 -11.47 -0.39
N ILE A 390 -7.69 -11.18 0.16
CA ILE A 390 -7.52 -11.03 1.62
C ILE A 390 -8.35 -9.85 2.16
N VAL A 391 -8.28 -8.69 1.51
CA VAL A 391 -9.00 -7.48 1.94
C VAL A 391 -10.50 -7.71 1.85
N GLY A 392 -10.99 -8.22 0.73
CA GLY A 392 -12.41 -8.49 0.51
C GLY A 392 -12.98 -9.59 1.41
N MET A 393 -12.15 -10.53 1.86
CA MET A 393 -12.54 -11.60 2.78
C MET A 393 -12.70 -11.09 4.22
N THR A 394 -11.88 -10.12 4.63
CA THR A 394 -11.74 -9.74 6.05
C THR A 394 -12.32 -8.38 6.42
N THR A 395 -12.56 -7.49 5.45
CA THR A 395 -12.88 -6.08 5.73
C THR A 395 -14.35 -5.78 5.42
N PRO A 396 -15.17 -5.44 6.44
CA PRO A 396 -16.59 -5.12 6.28
C PRO A 396 -16.89 -3.63 6.03
N VAL A 397 -15.87 -2.78 5.87
CA VAL A 397 -16.05 -1.32 5.75
C VAL A 397 -15.47 -0.82 4.42
N VAL A 398 -16.29 -0.16 3.60
CA VAL A 398 -15.89 0.36 2.28
C VAL A 398 -14.68 1.28 2.37
N GLY A 399 -14.68 2.24 3.30
CA GLY A 399 -13.54 3.15 3.49
C GLY A 399 -12.22 2.42 3.80
N ALA A 400 -12.30 1.34 4.59
CA ALA A 400 -11.14 0.50 4.87
C ALA A 400 -10.71 -0.34 3.65
N ILE A 401 -11.66 -0.86 2.85
CA ILE A 401 -11.34 -1.56 1.59
C ILE A 401 -10.57 -0.65 0.64
N VAL A 402 -11.04 0.59 0.45
CA VAL A 402 -10.36 1.58 -0.40
C VAL A 402 -8.93 1.79 0.08
N ARG A 403 -8.72 2.04 1.37
CA ARG A 403 -7.38 2.22 1.96
C ARG A 403 -6.50 0.99 1.81
N TYR A 404 -7.03 -0.20 2.10
CA TYR A 404 -6.27 -1.44 2.15
C TYR A 404 -5.88 -1.96 0.77
N THR A 405 -6.54 -1.49 -0.29
CA THR A 405 -6.21 -1.77 -1.68
C THR A 405 -5.27 -0.72 -2.30
N VAL A 406 -4.96 0.39 -1.64
CA VAL A 406 -4.00 1.39 -2.15
C VAL A 406 -2.65 0.79 -2.61
N PRO A 407 -2.04 -0.18 -1.89
CA PRO A 407 -0.74 -0.73 -2.29
C PRO A 407 -0.74 -1.43 -3.66
N ILE A 408 -1.88 -1.95 -4.12
CA ILE A 408 -1.96 -2.68 -5.39
C ILE A 408 -2.25 -1.78 -6.59
N LEU A 409 -2.68 -0.54 -6.38
CA LEU A 409 -3.13 0.34 -7.45
C LEU A 409 -2.07 0.56 -8.55
N PRO A 410 -0.78 0.82 -8.25
CA PRO A 410 0.25 0.92 -9.29
C PRO A 410 0.37 -0.35 -10.12
N PHE A 411 0.31 -1.52 -9.48
CA PHE A 411 0.43 -2.82 -10.14
C PHE A 411 -0.80 -3.12 -11.00
N LEU A 412 -2.00 -2.83 -10.52
CA LEU A 412 -3.23 -3.02 -11.28
C LEU A 412 -3.29 -2.11 -12.51
N TYR A 413 -3.05 -0.81 -12.36
CA TYR A 413 -3.21 0.11 -13.48
C TYR A 413 -2.10 -0.01 -14.53
N THR A 414 -0.90 -0.41 -14.14
CA THR A 414 0.17 -0.73 -15.11
C THR A 414 -0.16 -1.95 -15.98
N ILE A 415 -0.96 -2.91 -15.49
CA ILE A 415 -1.49 -4.01 -16.34
C ILE A 415 -2.33 -3.44 -17.48
N PHE A 416 -3.19 -2.45 -17.22
CA PHE A 416 -3.97 -1.81 -18.28
C PHE A 416 -3.08 -1.05 -19.25
N VAL A 417 -2.10 -0.30 -18.73
CA VAL A 417 -1.12 0.42 -19.57
C VAL A 417 -0.38 -0.52 -20.53
N PHE A 418 0.03 -1.70 -20.07
CA PHE A 418 0.66 -2.69 -20.94
C PHE A 418 -0.31 -3.48 -21.81
N SER A 419 -1.58 -3.60 -21.42
CA SER A 419 -2.55 -4.37 -22.21
C SER A 419 -3.11 -3.60 -23.40
N ILE A 420 -3.13 -2.27 -23.35
CA ILE A 420 -3.80 -1.41 -24.33
C ILE A 420 -2.82 -0.96 -25.43
N ASP A 421 -3.25 -1.01 -26.70
CA ASP A 421 -2.55 -0.42 -27.84
C ASP A 421 -2.89 1.07 -27.98
N TRP A 422 -2.19 1.89 -27.19
CA TRP A 422 -2.41 3.34 -27.14
C TRP A 422 -2.23 4.03 -28.49
N GLU A 423 -1.33 3.54 -29.35
CA GLU A 423 -1.14 4.10 -30.69
C GLU A 423 -2.38 3.90 -31.56
N GLN A 424 -3.00 2.72 -31.47
CA GLN A 424 -4.22 2.43 -32.23
C GLN A 424 -5.37 3.36 -31.80
N ILE A 425 -5.50 3.62 -30.50
CA ILE A 425 -6.50 4.56 -29.96
C ILE A 425 -6.24 5.97 -30.48
N LEU A 426 -5.00 6.46 -30.36
CA LEU A 426 -4.63 7.81 -30.80
C LEU A 426 -4.84 8.01 -32.31
N ARG A 427 -4.53 7.00 -33.14
CA ARG A 427 -4.79 7.03 -34.58
C ARG A 427 -6.28 7.16 -34.89
N LYS A 428 -7.15 6.40 -34.22
CA LYS A 428 -8.61 6.50 -34.41
C LYS A 428 -9.18 7.85 -33.98
N LEU A 429 -8.69 8.42 -32.87
CA LEU A 429 -9.12 9.73 -32.38
C LEU A 429 -8.71 10.87 -33.35
N ASN A 430 -7.51 10.78 -33.93
CA ASN A 430 -7.05 11.78 -34.89
C ASN A 430 -7.77 11.67 -36.24
N TYR A 431 -8.11 10.45 -36.68
CA TYR A 431 -8.87 10.25 -37.93
C TYR A 431 -10.25 10.91 -37.87
N GLY A 432 -10.94 10.83 -36.73
CA GLY A 432 -12.25 11.46 -36.54
C GLY A 432 -12.22 13.00 -36.45
N ARG A 433 -11.05 13.61 -36.20
CA ARG A 433 -10.90 15.08 -36.16
C ARG A 433 -10.60 15.71 -37.52
N ASN A 434 -10.11 14.95 -38.49
CA ASN A 434 -9.79 15.45 -39.83
C ASN A 434 -10.94 15.25 -40.84
N THR A 435 -12.05 14.65 -40.40
CA THR A 435 -13.26 14.39 -41.19
C THR A 435 -14.46 15.27 -40.77
N ILE A 436 -14.21 16.29 -39.94
CA ILE A 436 -15.13 17.38 -39.60
C ILE A 436 -14.46 18.66 -40.08
#